data_AF-A0A7W8CMA5-F1
#
_entry.id   AF-A0A7W8CMA5-F1
#
_cell.length_a   1.000
_cell.length_b   1.000
_cell.length_c   1.000
_cell.angle_alpha   90.00
_cell.angle_beta   90.00
_cell.angle_gamma   90.00
#
_symmetry.space_group_name_H-M   'P 1'
#
loop_
_entity.id
_entity.type
_entity.pdbx_description
1 polymer ?
#
loop_
_entity_poly.entity_id
_entity_poly.type
_entity_poly.pdbx_seq_one_letter_code
_entity_poly.pdbx_strand_id
1 'polypeptide(L)'
;MHVTRCRQATHFIDALYENIGWTPPQELTPERVGRFFRFMTERGVTALFEALVEDDEVLQAIAELDRRGELNMYCEGALRFLNSDDLPGVIALLKSHRAEYASKHVNVNTLKLFLDGTNETGNSAVLAPMCNHASADYRGDIGMETAELTRCFLLFNTEGADVHIHVVGDRSFRTACDAVEAARTEIAATGDVWRIQVTLAHCELVGAADMHRPAEFGIIVN
;
A
#
# COMPACT_ATOMS: atom_id res chain seq x y z
N MET A 1 -22.14 4.16 9.48
CA MET A 1 -22.48 4.80 8.18
C MET A 1 -21.23 5.55 7.69
N HIS A 2 -20.14 4.86 7.35
CA HIS A 2 -18.85 5.46 6.95
C HIS A 2 -18.12 4.56 5.93
N VAL A 3 -18.74 4.38 4.75
CA VAL A 3 -18.12 3.70 3.61
C VAL A 3 -18.55 4.46 2.36
N THR A 4 -17.99 5.65 2.12
CA THR A 4 -18.38 6.42 0.92
C THR A 4 -17.32 7.32 0.31
N ARG A 5 -16.18 7.60 0.95
CA ARG A 5 -15.29 8.67 0.44
C ARG A 5 -14.28 8.25 -0.62
N CYS A 6 -13.98 6.96 -0.79
CA CYS A 6 -13.17 6.49 -1.91
C CYS A 6 -13.95 6.42 -3.25
N ARG A 7 -15.28 6.63 -3.23
CA ARG A 7 -16.13 6.65 -4.45
C ARG A 7 -16.20 8.02 -5.14
N GLN A 8 -15.64 9.09 -4.57
CA GLN A 8 -15.72 10.40 -5.23
C GLN A 8 -14.86 10.48 -6.49
N ALA A 9 -13.75 9.73 -6.56
CA ALA A 9 -12.91 9.68 -7.76
C ALA A 9 -13.55 8.87 -8.91
N THR A 10 -14.26 7.78 -8.60
CA THR A 10 -14.88 6.92 -9.63
C THR A 10 -15.98 7.63 -10.40
N HIS A 11 -16.77 8.51 -9.76
CA HIS A 11 -17.80 9.27 -10.48
C HIS A 11 -17.23 10.37 -11.40
N PHE A 12 -16.04 10.89 -11.10
CA PHE A 12 -15.42 11.91 -11.94
C PHE A 12 -14.88 11.33 -13.24
N ILE A 13 -14.24 10.16 -13.18
CA ILE A 13 -13.56 9.58 -14.33
C ILE A 13 -14.55 9.04 -15.37
N ASP A 14 -15.66 8.45 -14.94
CA ASP A 14 -16.72 7.99 -15.83
C ASP A 14 -17.35 9.16 -16.60
N ALA A 15 -17.68 10.25 -15.89
CA ALA A 15 -18.21 11.46 -16.51
C ALA A 15 -17.19 12.10 -17.47
N LEU A 16 -15.89 12.06 -17.15
CA LEU A 16 -14.85 12.52 -18.07
C LEU A 16 -14.86 11.71 -19.36
N TYR A 17 -14.85 10.37 -19.28
CA TYR A 17 -14.86 9.49 -20.46
C TYR A 17 -16.10 9.68 -21.34
N GLU A 18 -17.28 9.80 -20.72
CA GLU A 18 -18.51 10.12 -21.42
C GLU A 18 -18.40 11.45 -22.18
N ASN A 19 -17.87 12.49 -21.54
CA ASN A 19 -17.75 13.83 -22.14
C ASN A 19 -16.75 13.88 -23.31
N ILE A 20 -15.68 13.08 -23.27
CA ILE A 20 -14.68 13.04 -24.35
C ILE A 20 -15.02 11.98 -25.42
N GLY A 21 -16.07 11.18 -25.22
CA GLY A 21 -16.47 10.12 -26.14
C GLY A 21 -15.44 9.01 -26.30
N TRP A 22 -14.62 8.79 -25.27
CA TRP A 22 -13.53 7.82 -25.28
C TRP A 22 -13.34 7.20 -23.90
N THR A 23 -13.32 5.88 -23.85
CA THR A 23 -12.94 5.10 -22.67
C THR A 23 -11.63 4.36 -22.96
N PRO A 24 -10.72 4.25 -21.98
CA PRO A 24 -9.55 3.41 -22.14
C PRO A 24 -10.02 1.94 -22.23
N PRO A 25 -9.32 1.11 -23.03
CA PRO A 25 -9.55 -0.32 -23.03
C PRO A 25 -9.35 -0.88 -21.61
N GLN A 26 -10.32 -1.65 -21.13
CA GLN A 26 -10.32 -2.17 -19.75
C GLN A 26 -9.64 -3.53 -19.64
N GLU A 27 -9.58 -4.32 -20.72
CA GLU A 27 -8.98 -5.66 -20.69
C GLU A 27 -7.47 -5.61 -20.44
N LEU A 28 -7.01 -6.29 -19.40
CA LEU A 28 -5.60 -6.40 -19.05
C LEU A 28 -5.00 -7.67 -19.67
N THR A 29 -4.79 -7.67 -21.00
CA THR A 29 -4.14 -8.81 -21.68
C THR A 29 -2.61 -8.76 -21.57
N PRO A 30 -1.91 -9.91 -21.70
CA PRO A 30 -0.45 -9.95 -21.78
C PRO A 30 0.13 -8.99 -22.82
N GLU A 31 -0.49 -8.86 -23.99
CA GLU A 31 0.01 -8.00 -25.07
C GLU A 31 -0.12 -6.51 -24.76
N ARG A 32 -1.14 -6.10 -23.99
CA ARG A 32 -1.35 -4.71 -23.57
C ARG A 32 -0.40 -4.36 -22.43
N VAL A 33 -0.38 -5.19 -21.40
CA VAL A 33 0.50 -5.06 -20.23
C VAL A 33 1.96 -5.11 -20.69
N GLY A 34 2.33 -6.04 -21.56
CA GLY A 34 3.69 -6.21 -22.10
C GLY A 34 4.25 -4.96 -22.79
N ARG A 35 3.42 -4.08 -23.37
CA ARG A 35 3.88 -2.79 -23.92
C ARG A 35 4.36 -1.83 -22.84
N PHE A 36 3.65 -1.77 -21.71
CA PHE A 36 4.06 -0.97 -20.55
C PHE A 36 5.39 -1.51 -19.98
N PHE A 37 5.47 -2.82 -19.77
CA PHE A 37 6.67 -3.48 -19.27
C PHE A 37 7.89 -3.26 -20.19
N ARG A 38 7.69 -3.31 -21.51
CA ARG A 38 8.75 -2.98 -22.48
C ARG A 38 9.17 -1.52 -22.41
N PHE A 39 8.21 -0.60 -22.33
CA PHE A 39 8.49 0.83 -22.19
C PHE A 39 9.34 1.12 -20.94
N MET A 40 9.05 0.45 -19.83
CA MET A 40 9.79 0.59 -18.56
C MET A 40 11.21 0.01 -18.66
N THR A 41 11.35 -1.20 -19.21
CA THR A 41 12.65 -1.87 -19.35
C THR A 41 13.58 -1.19 -20.36
N GLU A 42 13.05 -0.63 -21.46
CA GLU A 42 13.80 0.22 -22.40
C GLU A 42 14.37 1.49 -21.74
N ARG A 43 13.84 1.89 -20.58
CA ARG A 43 14.31 3.02 -19.75
C ARG A 43 15.20 2.58 -18.58
N GLY A 44 15.57 1.31 -18.52
CA GLY A 44 16.42 0.77 -17.46
C GLY A 44 15.70 0.47 -16.16
N VAL A 45 14.37 0.49 -16.13
CA VAL A 45 13.61 0.02 -14.96
C VAL A 45 13.60 -1.51 -14.95
N THR A 46 14.16 -2.09 -13.89
CA THR A 46 14.31 -3.55 -13.76
C THR A 46 13.38 -4.17 -12.73
N ALA A 47 12.68 -3.36 -11.94
CA ALA A 47 11.72 -3.82 -10.94
C ALA A 47 10.56 -2.84 -10.80
N LEU A 48 9.38 -3.35 -10.46
CA LEU A 48 8.16 -2.59 -10.20
C LEU A 48 7.47 -3.14 -8.95
N PHE A 49 7.02 -2.21 -8.12
CA PHE A 49 6.10 -2.50 -7.05
C PHE A 49 4.69 -2.07 -7.49
N GLU A 50 3.81 -3.05 -7.70
CA GLU A 50 2.39 -2.81 -7.94
C GLU A 50 1.71 -2.59 -6.57
N ALA A 51 1.57 -1.31 -6.22
CA ALA A 51 1.18 -0.89 -4.89
C ALA A 51 -0.27 -1.23 -4.54
N LEU A 52 -1.10 -1.60 -5.53
CA LEU A 52 -2.47 -2.01 -5.33
C LEU A 52 -2.94 -2.92 -6.48
N VAL A 53 -2.92 -4.23 -6.24
CA VAL A 53 -3.61 -5.18 -7.12
C VAL A 53 -5.11 -5.12 -6.81
N GLU A 54 -5.88 -4.44 -7.66
CA GLU A 54 -7.35 -4.37 -7.56
C GLU A 54 -8.06 -5.53 -8.28
N ASP A 55 -7.46 -6.02 -9.36
CA ASP A 55 -7.99 -7.07 -10.21
C ASP A 55 -6.93 -8.14 -10.49
N ASP A 56 -7.27 -9.40 -10.24
CA ASP A 56 -6.43 -10.56 -10.52
C ASP A 56 -5.99 -10.64 -11.98
N GLU A 57 -6.74 -10.05 -12.92
CA GLU A 57 -6.39 -9.98 -14.34
C GLU A 57 -4.97 -9.40 -14.56
N VAL A 58 -4.55 -8.43 -13.75
CA VAL A 58 -3.19 -7.86 -13.86
C VAL A 58 -2.12 -8.88 -13.49
N LEU A 59 -2.34 -9.64 -12.42
CA LEU A 59 -1.42 -10.69 -11.98
C LEU A 59 -1.39 -11.84 -12.97
N GLN A 60 -2.55 -12.23 -13.52
CA GLN A 60 -2.65 -13.24 -14.57
C GLN A 60 -1.85 -12.85 -15.80
N ALA A 61 -1.99 -11.60 -16.27
CA ALA A 61 -1.28 -11.11 -17.44
C ALA A 61 0.24 -11.05 -17.21
N ILE A 62 0.69 -10.56 -16.05
CA ILE A 62 2.11 -10.50 -15.69
C ILE A 62 2.69 -11.92 -15.56
N ALA A 63 2.00 -12.82 -14.88
CA ALA A 63 2.42 -14.21 -14.74
C ALA A 63 2.50 -14.94 -16.09
N GLU A 64 1.56 -14.66 -17.01
CA GLU A 64 1.59 -15.21 -18.36
C GLU A 64 2.76 -14.67 -19.18
N LEU A 65 3.07 -13.38 -19.09
CA LEU A 65 4.27 -12.80 -19.72
C LEU A 65 5.53 -13.49 -19.20
N ASP A 66 5.60 -13.79 -17.90
CA ASP A 66 6.73 -14.49 -17.33
C ASP A 66 6.84 -15.94 -17.82
N ARG A 67 5.71 -16.67 -17.88
CA ARG A 67 5.66 -18.02 -18.45
C ARG A 67 6.11 -18.08 -19.91
N ARG A 68 5.85 -17.03 -20.69
CA ARG A 68 6.31 -16.89 -22.08
C ARG A 68 7.78 -16.48 -22.21
N GLY A 69 8.44 -16.10 -21.11
CA GLY A 69 9.80 -15.56 -21.13
C GLY A 69 9.88 -14.14 -21.69
N GLU A 70 8.76 -13.40 -21.65
CA GLU A 70 8.64 -12.04 -22.19
C GLU A 70 8.70 -10.97 -21.08
N LEU A 71 8.60 -11.37 -19.80
CA LEU A 71 8.75 -10.48 -18.66
C LEU A 71 10.23 -10.22 -18.37
N ASN A 72 10.68 -8.99 -18.62
CA ASN A 72 12.08 -8.56 -18.45
C ASN A 72 12.32 -7.73 -17.17
N MET A 73 11.48 -7.89 -16.15
CA MET A 73 11.59 -7.15 -14.88
C MET A 73 10.95 -7.90 -13.72
N TYR A 74 11.34 -7.54 -12.50
CA TYR A 74 10.78 -8.09 -11.28
C TYR A 74 9.52 -7.33 -10.86
N CYS A 75 8.50 -8.04 -10.40
CA CYS A 75 7.23 -7.49 -9.96
C CYS A 75 6.93 -7.95 -8.54
N GLU A 76 6.62 -7.02 -7.65
CA GLU A 76 6.02 -7.29 -6.34
C GLU A 76 4.62 -6.70 -6.32
N GLY A 77 3.60 -7.53 -6.10
CA GLY A 77 2.21 -7.09 -5.99
C GLY A 77 1.76 -6.96 -4.53
N ALA A 78 0.97 -5.93 -4.24
CA ALA A 78 0.39 -5.71 -2.92
C ALA A 78 -1.15 -5.79 -2.90
N LEU A 79 -1.69 -6.41 -1.85
CA LEU A 79 -3.14 -6.51 -1.61
C LEU A 79 -3.60 -5.60 -0.49
N ARG A 80 -4.67 -4.85 -0.74
CA ARG A 80 -5.19 -3.89 0.24
C ARG A 80 -6.08 -4.56 1.28
N PHE A 81 -5.88 -4.16 2.52
CA PHE A 81 -6.82 -4.35 3.62
C PHE A 81 -7.31 -2.98 4.12
N LEU A 82 -8.46 -2.95 4.78
CA LEU A 82 -9.10 -1.71 5.23
C LEU A 82 -8.96 -1.49 6.73
N ASN A 83 -9.01 -2.55 7.53
CA ASN A 83 -8.97 -2.49 8.99
C ASN A 83 -8.51 -3.84 9.58
N SER A 84 -8.44 -3.97 10.89
CA SER A 84 -8.04 -5.26 11.49
C SER A 84 -9.03 -6.41 11.23
N ASP A 85 -10.29 -6.12 10.89
CA ASP A 85 -11.34 -7.13 10.75
C ASP A 85 -11.27 -7.87 9.42
N ASP A 86 -10.95 -7.18 8.31
CA ASP A 86 -10.84 -7.79 6.98
C ASP A 86 -9.46 -8.43 6.70
N LEU A 87 -8.44 -7.99 7.45
CA LEU A 87 -7.06 -8.42 7.28
C LEU A 87 -6.84 -9.95 7.22
N PRO A 88 -7.44 -10.80 8.08
CA PRO A 88 -7.27 -12.26 7.97
C PRO A 88 -7.73 -12.82 6.62
N GLY A 89 -8.79 -12.27 6.04
CA GLY A 89 -9.28 -12.65 4.72
C GLY A 89 -8.32 -12.22 3.60
N VAL A 90 -7.77 -11.00 3.71
CA VAL A 90 -6.78 -10.49 2.75
C VAL A 90 -5.48 -11.29 2.81
N ILE A 91 -5.03 -11.74 4.00
CA ILE A 91 -3.86 -12.62 4.13
C ILE A 91 -4.12 -13.98 3.47
N ALA A 92 -5.33 -14.54 3.61
CA ALA A 92 -5.67 -15.78 2.91
C ALA A 92 -5.63 -15.60 1.39
N LEU A 93 -6.13 -14.46 0.88
CA LEU A 93 -6.05 -14.10 -0.54
C LEU A 93 -4.59 -13.92 -1.00
N LEU A 94 -3.76 -13.24 -0.21
CA LEU A 94 -2.33 -13.05 -0.47
C LEU A 94 -1.61 -14.38 -0.64
N LYS A 95 -1.88 -15.35 0.23
CA LYS A 95 -1.34 -16.72 0.13
C LYS A 95 -1.82 -17.44 -1.12
N SER A 96 -3.10 -17.26 -1.49
CA SER A 96 -3.66 -17.84 -2.72
C SER A 96 -2.97 -17.27 -3.95
N HIS A 97 -2.84 -15.95 -4.06
CA HIS A 97 -2.16 -15.30 -5.18
C HIS A 97 -0.68 -15.67 -5.26
N ARG A 98 0.00 -15.79 -4.10
CA ARG A 98 1.38 -16.27 -4.10
C ARG A 98 1.48 -17.69 -4.64
N ALA A 99 0.58 -18.59 -4.24
CA ALA A 99 0.58 -19.96 -4.72
C ALA A 99 0.28 -20.07 -6.22
N GLU A 100 -0.54 -19.16 -6.75
CA GLU A 100 -0.99 -19.19 -8.15
C GLU A 100 -0.04 -18.46 -9.11
N TYR A 101 0.47 -17.28 -8.72
CA TYR A 101 1.16 -16.35 -9.61
C TYR A 101 2.66 -16.22 -9.36
N ALA A 102 3.17 -16.65 -8.20
CA ALA A 102 4.59 -16.45 -7.89
C ALA A 102 5.49 -17.25 -8.84
N SER A 103 6.60 -16.62 -9.23
CA SER A 103 7.56 -17.15 -10.17
C SER A 103 8.96 -16.60 -9.86
N LYS A 104 9.92 -16.76 -10.79
CA LYS A 104 11.25 -16.15 -10.64
C LYS A 104 11.19 -14.62 -10.63
N HIS A 105 10.26 -14.02 -11.39
CA HIS A 105 10.17 -12.58 -11.57
C HIS A 105 8.93 -11.96 -10.94
N VAL A 106 7.93 -12.76 -10.56
CA VAL A 106 6.69 -12.28 -9.95
C VAL A 106 6.61 -12.74 -8.50
N ASN A 107 6.34 -11.83 -7.58
CA ASN A 107 6.07 -12.13 -6.18
C ASN A 107 4.84 -11.35 -5.69
N VAL A 108 4.16 -11.94 -4.70
CA VAL A 108 2.98 -11.37 -4.04
C VAL A 108 3.10 -11.68 -2.55
N ASN A 109 3.76 -10.80 -1.80
CA ASN A 109 3.99 -10.95 -0.36
C ASN A 109 3.63 -9.69 0.46
N THR A 110 3.20 -8.62 -0.19
CA THR A 110 3.02 -7.33 0.47
C THR A 110 1.53 -7.01 0.70
N LEU A 111 1.22 -6.50 1.89
CA LEU A 111 -0.08 -5.90 2.21
C LEU A 111 -0.02 -4.38 1.99
N LYS A 112 -1.10 -3.79 1.50
CA LYS A 112 -1.23 -2.35 1.29
C LYS A 112 -2.21 -1.76 2.30
N LEU A 113 -1.78 -0.71 3.00
CA LEU A 113 -2.64 0.11 3.85
C LEU A 113 -2.65 1.56 3.37
N PHE A 114 -3.81 2.21 3.48
CA PHE A 114 -3.93 3.67 3.46
C PHE A 114 -4.24 4.12 4.88
N LEU A 115 -3.24 4.70 5.56
CA LEU A 115 -3.38 5.07 6.97
C LEU A 115 -4.06 6.43 7.13
N ASP A 116 -3.92 7.32 6.16
CA ASP A 116 -4.62 8.60 6.09
C ASP A 116 -5.09 8.92 4.65
N GLY A 117 -5.64 10.13 4.49
CA GLY A 117 -5.93 10.70 3.18
C GLY A 117 -4.76 11.52 2.64
N THR A 118 -5.03 12.48 1.74
CA THR A 118 -3.98 13.29 1.12
C THR A 118 -4.11 14.77 1.46
N ASN A 119 -3.05 15.53 1.16
CA ASN A 119 -3.04 16.99 1.31
C ASN A 119 -4.00 17.65 0.31
N GLU A 120 -4.11 17.11 -0.91
CA GLU A 120 -4.98 17.60 -1.99
C GLU A 120 -6.46 17.46 -1.66
N THR A 121 -6.85 16.38 -0.98
CA THR A 121 -8.22 16.18 -0.51
C THR A 121 -8.49 16.85 0.84
N GLY A 122 -7.47 17.43 1.47
CA GLY A 122 -7.59 18.15 2.73
C GLY A 122 -7.96 17.26 3.91
N ASN A 123 -7.50 16.01 3.92
CA ASN A 123 -7.82 15.04 4.97
C ASN A 123 -6.65 14.13 5.40
N SER A 124 -5.42 14.45 5.03
CA SER A 124 -4.21 13.82 5.60
C SER A 124 -4.13 13.98 7.12
N ALA A 125 -3.63 12.99 7.85
CA ALA A 125 -3.66 13.00 9.31
C ALA A 125 -2.50 13.82 9.88
N VAL A 126 -2.79 14.95 10.53
CA VAL A 126 -1.76 15.92 10.97
C VAL A 126 -1.76 16.19 12.48
N LEU A 127 -0.58 16.52 13.03
CA LEU A 127 -0.37 16.78 14.47
C LEU A 127 -0.81 18.18 14.90
N ALA A 128 -0.95 19.12 13.98
CA ALA A 128 -1.50 20.45 14.22
C ALA A 128 -2.86 20.58 13.53
N PRO A 129 -3.81 21.39 14.04
CA PRO A 129 -5.08 21.59 13.35
C PRO A 129 -4.89 22.19 11.95
N MET A 130 -5.70 21.74 10.99
CA MET A 130 -5.67 22.24 9.61
C MET A 130 -6.25 23.66 9.53
N CYS A 131 -5.46 24.59 9.03
CA CYS A 131 -5.84 26.01 8.97
C CYS A 131 -6.97 26.32 7.96
N ASN A 132 -7.17 25.45 6.96
CA ASN A 132 -8.13 25.63 5.87
C ASN A 132 -9.43 24.84 6.06
N HIS A 133 -9.62 24.18 7.20
CA HIS A 133 -10.81 23.38 7.48
C HIS A 133 -11.85 24.17 8.30
N ALA A 134 -13.15 23.90 8.06
CA ALA A 134 -14.24 24.63 8.72
C ALA A 134 -14.29 24.41 10.24
N SER A 135 -13.84 23.24 10.71
CA SER A 135 -13.60 22.95 12.11
C SER A 135 -12.17 23.30 12.50
N ALA A 136 -12.01 24.20 13.46
CA ALA A 136 -10.72 24.71 13.94
C ALA A 136 -9.83 23.65 14.62
N ASP A 137 -10.40 22.52 15.02
CA ASP A 137 -9.69 21.42 15.69
C ASP A 137 -9.49 20.20 14.77
N TYR A 138 -9.86 20.30 13.49
CA TYR A 138 -9.73 19.20 12.55
C TYR A 138 -8.27 18.87 12.26
N ARG A 139 -7.93 17.59 12.32
CA ARG A 139 -6.56 17.06 12.26
C ARG A 139 -6.41 15.98 11.19
N GLY A 140 -7.28 16.02 10.18
CA GLY A 140 -7.39 14.98 9.17
C GLY A 140 -8.12 13.72 9.65
N ASP A 141 -8.20 12.75 8.75
CA ASP A 141 -8.80 11.45 8.98
C ASP A 141 -7.67 10.40 9.12
N ILE A 142 -7.73 9.56 10.15
CA ILE A 142 -6.81 8.42 10.30
C ILE A 142 -7.61 7.11 10.24
N GLY A 143 -7.11 6.15 9.49
CA GLY A 143 -7.75 4.85 9.29
C GLY A 143 -7.62 3.92 10.49
N MET A 144 -6.46 3.94 11.17
CA MET A 144 -6.19 3.14 12.36
C MET A 144 -5.33 3.92 13.36
N GLU A 145 -5.61 3.75 14.63
CA GLU A 145 -4.73 4.25 15.71
C GLU A 145 -3.63 3.23 16.02
N THR A 146 -2.60 3.68 16.74
CA THR A 146 -1.40 2.88 17.08
C THR A 146 -1.74 1.48 17.59
N ALA A 147 -2.66 1.36 18.56
CA ALA A 147 -2.98 0.07 19.17
C ALA A 147 -3.62 -0.93 18.19
N GLU A 148 -4.39 -0.48 17.21
CA GLU A 148 -4.95 -1.36 16.17
C GLU A 148 -3.86 -1.76 15.18
N LEU A 149 -3.07 -0.78 14.71
CA LEU A 149 -1.99 -1.03 13.77
C LEU A 149 -0.90 -1.95 14.36
N THR A 150 -0.61 -1.86 15.65
CA THR A 150 0.26 -2.79 16.38
C THR A 150 -0.24 -4.23 16.25
N ARG A 151 -1.54 -4.48 16.48
CA ARG A 151 -2.12 -5.83 16.34
C ARG A 151 -1.99 -6.36 14.91
N CYS A 152 -2.17 -5.48 13.92
CA CYS A 152 -1.94 -5.82 12.52
C CYS A 152 -0.47 -6.22 12.27
N PHE A 153 0.51 -5.47 12.78
CA PHE A 153 1.93 -5.81 12.65
C PHE A 153 2.30 -7.15 13.29
N LEU A 154 1.72 -7.50 14.45
CA LEU A 154 1.92 -8.82 15.06
C LEU A 154 1.43 -9.95 14.14
N LEU A 155 0.28 -9.75 13.49
CA LEU A 155 -0.26 -10.71 12.53
C LEU A 155 0.59 -10.78 11.26
N PHE A 156 1.02 -9.64 10.72
CA PHE A 156 1.95 -9.59 9.58
C PHE A 156 3.22 -10.38 9.88
N ASN A 157 3.81 -10.20 11.07
CA ASN A 157 5.03 -10.89 11.48
C ASN A 157 4.83 -12.40 11.61
N THR A 158 3.69 -12.81 12.14
CA THR A 158 3.30 -14.23 12.26
C THR A 158 3.16 -14.87 10.88
N GLU A 159 2.61 -14.13 9.92
CA GLU A 159 2.30 -14.62 8.58
C GLU A 159 3.44 -14.42 7.57
N GLY A 160 4.48 -13.67 7.95
CA GLY A 160 5.61 -13.32 7.09
C GLY A 160 5.21 -12.44 5.91
N ALA A 161 4.17 -11.62 6.06
CA ALA A 161 3.70 -10.70 5.04
C ALA A 161 4.29 -9.31 5.26
N ASP A 162 4.94 -8.76 4.24
CA ASP A 162 5.46 -7.38 4.28
C ASP A 162 4.30 -6.39 4.22
N VAL A 163 4.55 -5.13 4.55
CA VAL A 163 3.52 -4.10 4.46
C VAL A 163 4.04 -2.78 3.90
N HIS A 164 3.24 -2.21 3.02
CA HIS A 164 3.45 -0.91 2.42
C HIS A 164 2.30 0.02 2.81
N ILE A 165 2.61 1.11 3.51
CA ILE A 165 1.62 2.00 4.13
C ILE A 165 1.69 3.38 3.48
N HIS A 166 0.59 3.83 2.89
CA HIS A 166 0.44 5.22 2.48
C HIS A 166 0.29 6.09 3.74
N VAL A 167 1.22 7.06 3.88
CA VAL A 167 1.23 8.06 4.94
C VAL A 167 1.55 9.43 4.35
N VAL A 168 0.65 10.40 4.50
CA VAL A 168 0.88 11.77 3.99
C VAL A 168 1.17 12.73 5.12
N GLY A 169 0.35 12.71 6.18
CA GLY A 169 0.51 13.62 7.31
C GLY A 169 1.47 13.14 8.39
N ASP A 170 1.98 14.08 9.20
CA ASP A 170 2.94 13.81 10.28
C ASP A 170 2.34 12.99 11.43
N ARG A 171 1.01 13.05 11.64
CA ARG A 171 0.34 12.20 12.61
C ARG A 171 0.32 10.75 12.14
N SER A 172 -0.04 10.48 10.88
CA SER A 172 0.01 9.12 10.33
C SER A 172 1.42 8.54 10.32
N PHE A 173 2.43 9.35 9.98
CA PHE A 173 3.82 8.92 10.03
C PHE A 173 4.23 8.51 11.46
N ARG A 174 3.93 9.35 12.46
CA ARG A 174 4.19 9.04 13.87
C ARG A 174 3.45 7.79 14.32
N THR A 175 2.15 7.67 14.02
CA THR A 175 1.34 6.51 14.36
C THR A 175 1.93 5.21 13.79
N ALA A 176 2.41 5.23 12.54
CA ALA A 176 3.04 4.06 11.93
C ALA A 176 4.35 3.70 12.65
N CYS A 177 5.22 4.67 12.95
CA CYS A 177 6.45 4.42 13.71
C CYS A 177 6.17 3.90 15.14
N ASP A 178 5.21 4.49 15.85
CA ASP A 178 4.79 4.05 17.19
C ASP A 178 4.30 2.60 17.17
N ALA A 179 3.54 2.22 16.14
CA ALA A 179 2.99 0.88 16.01
C ALA A 179 4.08 -0.16 15.69
N VAL A 180 5.09 0.20 14.86
CA VAL A 180 6.26 -0.65 14.60
C VAL A 180 7.07 -0.85 15.89
N GLU A 181 7.35 0.22 16.63
CA GLU A 181 8.09 0.17 17.90
C GLU A 181 7.39 -0.73 18.93
N ALA A 182 6.07 -0.54 19.10
CA ALA A 182 5.26 -1.35 19.99
C ALA A 182 5.26 -2.84 19.58
N ALA A 183 5.02 -3.14 18.30
CA ALA A 183 4.98 -4.51 17.81
C ALA A 183 6.34 -5.21 17.94
N ARG A 184 7.45 -4.52 17.62
CA ARG A 184 8.81 -5.03 17.82
C ARG A 184 9.10 -5.34 19.28
N THR A 185 8.65 -4.48 20.19
CA THR A 185 8.81 -4.68 21.64
C THR A 185 8.05 -5.92 22.10
N GLU A 186 6.80 -6.09 21.67
CA GLU A 186 5.98 -7.26 22.01
C GLU A 186 6.55 -8.57 21.46
N ILE A 187 7.02 -8.56 20.21
CA ILE A 187 7.68 -9.72 19.57
C ILE A 187 8.96 -10.09 20.31
N ALA A 188 9.79 -9.10 20.68
CA ALA A 188 11.01 -9.35 21.45
C ALA A 188 10.71 -9.92 22.85
N ALA A 189 9.63 -9.49 23.50
CA ALA A 189 9.23 -9.96 24.82
C ALA A 189 8.80 -11.45 24.84
N THR A 190 8.32 -11.98 23.71
CA THR A 190 7.99 -13.41 23.58
C THR A 190 9.18 -14.26 23.13
N GLY A 191 10.31 -13.63 22.79
CA GLY A 191 11.49 -14.29 22.23
C GLY A 191 11.34 -14.62 20.74
N ASP A 192 10.34 -14.07 20.06
CA ASP A 192 10.15 -14.22 18.63
C ASP A 192 10.98 -13.17 17.84
N VAL A 193 11.07 -13.31 16.52
CA VAL A 193 11.89 -12.46 15.65
C VAL A 193 11.02 -11.59 14.77
N TRP A 194 11.46 -10.35 14.53
CA TRP A 194 10.88 -9.46 13.53
C TRP A 194 11.32 -9.90 12.12
N ARG A 195 10.38 -10.34 11.29
CA ARG A 195 10.62 -11.02 9.98
C ARG A 195 10.12 -10.25 8.77
N ILE A 196 9.42 -9.14 8.98
CA ILE A 196 8.74 -8.40 7.91
C ILE A 196 9.46 -7.08 7.61
N GLN A 197 9.33 -6.62 6.37
CA GLN A 197 9.67 -5.27 5.99
C GLN A 197 8.43 -4.39 6.07
N VAL A 198 8.57 -3.21 6.67
CA VAL A 198 7.56 -2.14 6.57
C VAL A 198 8.12 -0.99 5.78
N THR A 199 7.32 -0.52 4.83
CA THR A 199 7.61 0.59 3.93
C THR A 199 6.54 1.65 4.12
N LEU A 200 6.96 2.88 4.40
CA LEU A 200 6.08 4.05 4.45
C LEU A 200 6.24 4.81 3.14
N ALA A 201 5.13 5.11 2.49
CA ALA A 201 5.11 5.78 1.20
C ALA A 201 4.62 7.22 1.31
N HIS A 202 5.06 8.05 0.37
CA HIS A 202 4.79 9.48 0.24
C HIS A 202 5.54 10.30 1.29
N CYS A 203 5.24 10.08 2.57
CA CYS A 203 5.90 10.73 3.71
C CYS A 203 6.08 12.25 3.52
N GLU A 204 5.05 12.92 2.99
CA GLU A 204 5.13 14.32 2.57
C GLU A 204 5.36 15.26 3.75
N LEU A 205 4.75 14.96 4.90
CA LEU A 205 4.95 15.68 6.14
C LEU A 205 5.50 14.75 7.22
N VAL A 206 6.71 15.03 7.67
CA VAL A 206 7.38 14.29 8.75
C VAL A 206 7.81 15.27 9.84
N GLY A 207 7.38 15.02 11.07
CA GLY A 207 7.79 15.80 12.22
C GLY A 207 9.29 15.61 12.51
N ALA A 208 10.00 16.68 12.88
CA ALA A 208 11.44 16.63 13.14
C ALA A 208 11.83 15.59 14.21
N ALA A 209 10.97 15.37 15.20
CA ALA A 209 11.16 14.36 16.23
C ALA A 209 11.07 12.91 15.70
N ASP A 210 10.45 12.69 14.55
CA ASP A 210 10.21 11.33 14.01
C ASP A 210 11.19 10.97 12.88
N MET A 211 11.95 11.93 12.33
CA MET A 211 12.83 11.71 11.17
C MET A 211 13.90 10.62 11.37
N HIS A 212 14.34 10.37 12.61
CA HIS A 212 15.35 9.35 12.91
C HIS A 212 14.78 7.94 13.01
N ARG A 213 13.47 7.83 13.27
CA ARG A 213 12.81 6.57 13.64
C ARG A 213 12.83 5.52 12.52
N PRO A 214 12.71 5.87 11.22
CA PRO A 214 12.81 4.86 10.18
C PRO A 214 14.15 4.12 10.17
N ALA A 215 15.25 4.84 10.35
CA ALA A 215 16.58 4.24 10.42
C ALA A 215 16.74 3.36 11.67
N GLU A 216 16.21 3.80 12.80
CA GLU A 216 16.24 3.04 14.07
C GLU A 216 15.43 1.74 13.98
N PHE A 217 14.25 1.79 13.37
CA PHE A 217 13.35 0.64 13.29
C PHE A 217 13.45 -0.16 11.99
N GLY A 218 14.38 0.19 11.09
CA GLY A 218 14.54 -0.51 9.80
C GLY A 218 13.35 -0.35 8.85
N ILE A 219 12.63 0.76 8.97
CA ILE A 219 11.52 1.12 8.08
C ILE A 219 12.09 1.73 6.80
N ILE A 220 11.60 1.30 5.64
CA ILE A 220 11.91 1.92 4.35
C ILE A 220 10.97 3.10 4.14
N VAL A 221 11.50 4.22 3.65
CA VAL A 221 10.70 5.35 3.16
C VAL A 221 10.73 5.33 1.63
N ASN A 222 9.55 5.37 1.02
CA ASN A 222 9.36 5.37 -0.43
C ASN A 222 8.74 6.67 -0.95
#